data_AF-A0A416SV40-F1
#
_entry.id   AF-A0A416SV40-F1
#
_cell.length_a   1.000
_cell.length_b   1.000
_cell.length_c   1.000
_cell.angle_alpha   90.00
_cell.angle_beta   90.00
_cell.angle_gamma   90.00
#
_symmetry.space_group_name_H-M   'P 1'
#
loop_
_entity.id
_entity.type
_entity.pdbx_description
1 polymer ?
#
loop_
_entity_poly.entity_id
_entity_poly.type
_entity_poly.pdbx_seq_one_letter_code
_entity_poly.pdbx_strand_id
1 'polypeptide(L)' 'MKENTLSYTTRIGKTTFIVNVKQSESAKKPLNTVFQEICRHEMLGVFSADKYLNLENLQKSS' A
#
# COMPACT_ATOMS: atom_id res chain seq x y z
N MET A 1 -21.67 -4.60 2.02
CA MET A 1 -20.44 -5.21 2.57
C MET A 1 -19.29 -4.35 2.05
N LYS A 2 -18.58 -3.60 2.89
CA LYS A 2 -17.53 -2.69 2.41
C LYS A 2 -16.39 -3.55 1.84
N GLU A 3 -15.96 -3.25 0.62
CA GLU A 3 -14.87 -3.97 -0.04
C GLU A 3 -13.54 -3.62 0.64
N ASN A 4 -13.22 -4.34 1.71
CA ASN A 4 -11.99 -4.18 2.48
C ASN A 4 -10.80 -4.95 1.89
N THR A 5 -10.99 -5.62 0.75
CA THR A 5 -9.99 -6.46 0.10
C THR A 5 -9.85 -6.04 -1.36
N LEU A 6 -8.62 -5.77 -1.78
CA LEU A 6 -8.28 -5.50 -3.17
C LEU A 6 -7.24 -6.51 -3.65
N SER A 7 -7.39 -6.99 -4.87
CA SER A 7 -6.45 -7.91 -5.50
C SER A 7 -5.94 -7.28 -6.79
N TYR A 8 -4.63 -7.23 -6.93
CA TYR A 8 -3.94 -6.71 -8.09
C TYR A 8 -3.12 -7.82 -8.71
N THR A 9 -3.18 -7.93 -10.04
CA THR A 9 -2.32 -8.83 -10.79
C THR A 9 -1.63 -8.02 -11.87
N THR A 10 -0.30 -8.12 -11.94
CA THR A 10 0.49 -7.47 -12.97
C THR A 10 1.56 -8.42 -13.48
N ARG A 11 1.98 -8.27 -14.74
CA ARG A 11 3.03 -9.09 -15.33
C ARG A 11 4.21 -8.21 -15.72
N ILE A 12 5.40 -8.56 -15.23
CA ILE A 12 6.66 -7.89 -15.58
C ILE A 12 7.55 -8.94 -16.27
N GLY A 13 7.78 -8.75 -17.57
CA GLY A 13 8.45 -9.76 -18.40
C GLY A 13 7.67 -11.08 -18.43
N LYS A 14 8.32 -12.16 -17.98
CA LYS A 14 7.75 -13.51 -17.88
C LYS A 14 7.13 -13.82 -16.51
N THR A 15 7.32 -12.93 -15.54
CA THR A 15 6.88 -13.15 -14.15
C THR A 15 5.55 -12.45 -13.89
N THR A 16 4.61 -13.18 -13.31
CA THR A 16 3.34 -12.64 -12.84
C THR A 16 3.43 -12.35 -11.35
N PHE A 17 3.07 -11.14 -10.97
CA PHE A 17 2.99 -10.67 -9.60
C PHE A 17 1.51 -10.58 -9.21
N ILE A 18 1.17 -11.22 -8.09
CA ILE A 18 -0.17 -11.19 -7.52
C ILE A 18 -0.05 -10.55 -6.15
N VAL A 19 -0.77 -9.45 -5.94
CA VAL A 19 -0.74 -8.67 -4.70
C VAL A 19 -2.15 -8.59 -4.16
N ASN A 20 -2.36 -9.19 -2.99
CA ASN A 20 -3.62 -9.11 -2.25
C ASN A 20 -3.44 -8.17 -1.07
N VAL A 21 -4.34 -7.20 -0.94
CA VAL A 21 -4.29 -6.20 0.11
C VAL A 21 -5.60 -6.24 0.88
N LYS A 22 -5.48 -6.41 2.20
CA LYS A 22 -6.61 -6.33 3.12
C LYS A 22 -6.41 -5.15 4.04
N GLN A 23 -7.43 -4.31 4.17
CA GLN A 23 -7.44 -3.22 5.12
C GLN A 23 -7.67 -3.77 6.54
N SER A 24 -6.85 -3.35 7.50
CA SER A 24 -7.07 -3.64 8.92
C SER A 24 -8.43 -3.12 9.38
N GLU A 25 -9.12 -3.86 10.24
CA GLU A 25 -10.41 -3.46 10.80
C GLU A 25 -10.33 -2.16 11.60
N SER A 26 -9.18 -1.87 12.21
CA SER A 26 -8.92 -0.65 12.97
C SER A 26 -8.48 0.53 12.11
N ALA A 27 -8.21 0.32 10.81
CA ALA A 27 -7.73 1.37 9.93
C ALA A 27 -8.86 2.36 9.60
N LYS A 28 -8.66 3.61 10.01
CA LYS A 28 -9.64 4.69 9.81
C LYS A 28 -9.63 5.27 8.39
N LYS A 29 -8.50 5.17 7.70
CA LYS A 29 -8.31 5.75 6.36
C LYS A 29 -8.68 4.72 5.29
N PRO A 30 -9.53 5.06 4.30
CA PRO A 30 -9.88 4.14 3.22
C PRO A 30 -8.65 3.72 2.41
N LEU A 31 -8.60 2.44 2.03
CA LEU A 31 -7.49 1.87 1.28
C LEU A 31 -7.22 2.59 -0.05
N ASN A 32 -8.27 3.05 -0.75
CA ASN A 32 -8.11 3.80 -2.01
C ASN A 32 -7.30 5.10 -1.82
N THR A 33 -7.45 5.74 -0.66
CA THR A 33 -6.89 7.07 -0.41
C THR A 33 -5.40 6.92 -0.14
N VAL A 34 -5.03 5.88 0.60
CA VAL A 34 -3.65 5.48 0.82
C VAL A 34 -2.96 5.20 -0.51
N PHE A 35 -3.58 4.45 -1.42
CA PHE A 35 -3.00 4.18 -2.73
C PHE A 35 -2.83 5.44 -3.59
N GLN A 36 -3.82 6.33 -3.62
CA GLN A 36 -3.70 7.60 -4.34
C GLN A 36 -2.59 8.50 -3.80
N GLU A 37 -2.36 8.48 -2.49
CA GLU A 37 -1.25 9.21 -1.87
C GLU A 37 0.10 8.60 -2.22
N ILE A 38 0.23 7.27 -2.16
CA ILE A 38 1.42 6.55 -2.60
C ILE A 38 1.72 6.89 -4.06
N CYS A 39 0.74 6.76 -4.97
CA CYS A 39 0.94 7.07 -6.39
C CYS A 39 1.35 8.53 -6.62
N ARG A 40 0.72 9.50 -5.93
CA ARG A 40 1.10 10.92 -6.03
C ARG A 40 2.52 11.15 -5.53
N HIS A 41 2.91 10.54 -4.41
CA HIS A 41 4.26 10.66 -3.85
C HIS A 41 5.33 10.06 -4.76
N GLU A 42 5.07 8.87 -5.32
CA GLU A 42 5.96 8.19 -6.28
C GLU A 42 6.11 9.01 -7.57
N MET A 43 4.99 9.48 -8.15
CA MET A 43 4.99 10.27 -9.39
C MET A 43 5.75 11.60 -9.24
N LEU A 44 5.68 12.22 -8.05
CA LEU A 44 6.39 13.48 -7.76
C LEU A 44 7.87 13.27 -7.43
N GLY A 45 8.39 12.03 -7.50
CA GLY A 45 9.81 11.74 -7.30
C GLY A 45 10.32 12.01 -5.89
N VAL A 46 9.44 12.10 -4.90
CA VAL A 46 9.78 12.41 -3.50
C VAL A 46 10.39 11.20 -2.77
N PHE A 47 10.55 10.07 -3.46
CA PHE A 47 11.18 8.85 -2.96
C PHE A 47 12.72 9.00 -2.94
N SER A 48 13.25 9.77 -2.00
CA SER A 48 14.56 9.44 -1.44
C SER A 48 14.36 8.18 -0.59
N ALA A 49 15.09 7.13 -0.92
CA ALA A 49 15.15 5.89 -0.16
C ALA A 49 15.58 6.10 1.32
N ASP A 50 16.01 7.31 1.69
CA ASP A 50 16.45 7.65 3.05
C ASP A 50 15.29 7.89 4.01
N LYS A 51 14.09 8.24 3.52
CA LYS A 51 12.87 8.30 4.34
C LYS A 51 12.03 7.08 4.08
N TYR A 52 12.49 5.97 4.66
CA TYR A 52 11.68 4.79 4.96
C TYR A 52 10.21 5.19 5.17
N LEU A 53 9.30 4.55 4.43
CA LEU A 53 8.02 4.16 5.00
C LEU A 53 8.37 3.33 6.24
N ASN A 54 8.61 4.01 7.35
CA ASN A 54 9.13 3.41 8.55
C ASN A 54 7.98 2.62 9.17
N LEU A 55 7.82 1.39 8.66
CA LEU A 55 6.89 0.39 9.15
C LEU A 55 7.24 -0.04 10.59
N GLU A 56 8.39 0.41 11.11
CA GLU A 56 8.84 0.20 12.49
C GLU A 56 8.12 1.14 13.47
N ASN A 57 7.58 2.28 13.03
CA ASN A 57 6.76 3.18 13.87
C ASN A 57 5.27 2.78 13.92
N LEU A 58 4.84 1.77 13.15
CA LEU A 58 3.56 1.12 13.41
C LEU A 58 3.74 0.16 14.58
N GLN A 59 3.44 0.67 15.78
CA GLN A 59 3.45 -0.13 16.99
C GLN A 59 2.63 -1.42 16.74
N LYS A 60 3.30 -2.57 16.78
CA LYS A 60 2.61 -3.87 16.72
C LYS A 60 1.78 -3.97 18.01
N SER A 61 0.48 -3.70 17.93
CA SER A 61 -0.43 -4.08 19.01
C SER A 61 -0.56 -5.59 18.97
N SER A 62 -0.04 -6.24 20.01
CA SER A 62 -0.24 -7.67 20.29
C SER A 62 -1.71 -8.01 20.50
#